data_AF-X1QH65-F1
#
_entry.id   AF-X1QH65-F1
#
_cell.length_a   1.000
_cell.length_b   1.000
_cell.length_c   1.000
_cell.angle_alpha   90.00
_cell.angle_beta   90.00
_cell.angle_gamma   90.00
#
_symmetry.space_group_name_H-M   'P 1'
#
loop_
_entity.id
_entity.type
_entity.pdbx_description
1 polymer ?
#
loop_
_entity_poly.entity_id
_entity_poly.type
_entity_poly.pdbx_seq_one_letter_code
_entity_poly.pdbx_strand_id
1 'polypeptide(L)' 'WDDHWGLRGYAYMWWTHQFVKSGKRVNMFYAAGWGGQYIMVIPELNTVVAFTGGNYLSYRPPFEILKKYIIPAFIIHN' A
#
# COMPACT_ATOMS: atom_id res chain seq x y z
N TRP A 1 -7.30 12.62 6.91
CA TRP A 1 -7.96 11.71 7.85
C TRP A 1 -8.53 10.56 7.04
N ASP A 2 -7.68 9.56 6.83
CA ASP A 2 -7.91 8.18 6.42
C ASP A 2 -9.19 7.77 5.67
N ASP A 3 -9.05 7.61 4.35
CA ASP A 3 -9.91 6.73 3.54
C ASP A 3 -9.28 5.31 3.45
N HIS A 4 -9.13 4.68 4.61
CA HIS A 4 -8.71 3.28 4.76
C HIS A 4 -9.72 2.31 4.16
N TRP A 5 -9.76 2.18 2.84
CA TRP A 5 -10.53 1.11 2.22
C TRP A 5 -9.89 -0.24 2.53
N GLY A 6 -10.30 -0.83 3.66
CA GLY A 6 -10.15 -2.23 4.04
C GLY A 6 -9.36 -2.51 5.33
N LEU A 7 -9.30 -3.79 5.70
CA LEU A 7 -8.88 -4.26 7.02
C LEU A 7 -7.37 -4.09 7.24
N ARG A 8 -6.99 -3.67 8.44
CA ARG A 8 -5.61 -3.50 8.88
C ARG A 8 -5.26 -4.47 10.00
N GLY A 9 -4.01 -4.91 10.02
CA GLY A 9 -3.51 -5.81 11.07
C GLY A 9 -1.99 -5.72 11.18
N TYR A 10 -1.42 -6.60 12.00
CA TYR A 10 0.00 -6.69 12.23
C TYR A 10 0.38 -8.11 12.59
N ALA A 11 1.41 -8.66 11.95
CA ALA A 11 1.93 -10.00 12.24
C ALA A 11 3.37 -10.12 11.78
N TYR A 12 4.20 -10.91 12.49
CA TYR A 12 5.60 -11.17 12.12
C TYR A 12 6.43 -9.91 11.81
N MET A 13 6.17 -8.81 12.52
CA MET A 13 6.82 -7.50 12.32
C MET A 13 6.41 -6.72 11.06
N TRP A 14 5.33 -7.12 10.38
CA TRP A 14 4.78 -6.44 9.22
C TRP A 14 3.37 -5.91 9.49
N TRP A 15 3.09 -4.71 8.98
CA TRP A 15 1.72 -4.22 8.88
C TRP A 15 1.00 -4.96 7.76
N THR A 16 -0.28 -5.28 7.96
CA THR A 16 -1.13 -5.86 6.91
C THR A 16 -2.22 -4.89 6.51
N HIS A 17 -2.59 -4.89 5.23
CA HIS A 17 -3.68 -4.10 4.68
C HIS A 17 -4.39 -4.91 3.61
N GLN A 18 -5.72 -4.93 3.65
CA GLN A 18 -6.53 -5.46 2.56
C GLN A 18 -7.19 -4.29 1.83
N PHE A 19 -7.18 -4.29 0.50
CA PHE A 19 -7.99 -3.40 -0.32
C PHE A 19 -9.16 -4.20 -0.90
N VAL A 20 -10.36 -3.62 -0.91
CA VAL A 20 -11.53 -4.21 -1.55
C VAL A 20 -12.07 -3.24 -2.59
N LYS A 21 -12.07 -3.64 -3.86
CA LYS A 21 -12.65 -2.84 -4.95
C LYS A 21 -13.41 -3.75 -5.91
N SER A 22 -14.69 -3.46 -6.13
CA SER A 22 -15.57 -4.23 -7.03
C SER A 22 -15.55 -5.75 -6.77
N GLY A 23 -15.55 -6.15 -5.49
CA GLY A 23 -15.50 -7.56 -5.08
C GLY A 23 -14.13 -8.23 -5.17
N LYS A 24 -13.14 -7.62 -5.83
CA LYS A 24 -11.75 -8.11 -5.84
C LYS A 24 -11.04 -7.66 -4.55
N ARG A 25 -10.37 -8.61 -3.90
CA ARG A 25 -9.53 -8.38 -2.73
C ARG A 25 -8.08 -8.33 -3.18
N VAL A 26 -7.35 -7.31 -2.73
CA VAL A 26 -5.90 -7.17 -2.93
C VAL A 26 -5.27 -7.07 -1.55
N ASN A 27 -4.51 -8.08 -1.15
CA ASN A 27 -3.83 -8.08 0.13
C ASN A 27 -2.43 -7.47 -0.01
N MET A 28 -1.99 -6.80 1.04
CA MET A 28 -0.68 -6.19 1.12
C MET A 28 -0.14 -6.38 2.53
N PHE A 29 1.16 -6.64 2.63
CA PHE A 29 1.89 -6.46 3.87
C PHE A 29 3.07 -5.52 3.63
N TYR A 30 3.40 -4.71 4.63
CA TYR A 30 4.36 -3.63 4.45
C TYR A 30 5.11 -3.27 5.73
N ALA A 31 6.34 -2.78 5.53
CA ALA A 31 7.13 -2.12 6.55
C ALA A 31 7.08 -0.61 6.31
N ALA A 32 6.99 0.17 7.38
CA ALA A 32 6.87 1.62 7.32
C ALA A 32 8.02 2.27 8.10
N GLY A 33 8.78 3.12 7.43
CA GLY A 33 9.78 4.00 8.03
C GLY A 33 9.23 5.41 8.22
N TRP A 34 9.69 6.07 9.29
CA TRP A 34 9.37 7.48 9.50
C TRP A 34 9.90 8.34 8.34
N GLY A 35 9.15 9.38 7.95
CA GLY A 35 9.46 10.18 6.75
C GLY A 35 8.75 9.71 5.46
N GLY A 36 7.86 8.73 5.54
CA GLY A 36 7.10 8.26 4.37
C GLY A 36 7.82 7.22 3.53
N GLN A 37 8.67 6.42 4.17
CA GLN A 37 9.40 5.33 3.52
C GLN A 37 8.63 4.03 3.70
N TYR A 38 8.51 3.22 2.64
CA TYR A 38 7.74 1.99 2.69
C TYR A 38 8.34 0.91 1.81
N ILE A 39 8.25 -0.34 2.27
CA ILE A 39 8.37 -1.53 1.43
C ILE A 39 7.01 -2.21 1.48
N MET A 40 6.34 -2.32 0.34
CA MET A 40 4.98 -2.83 0.23
C MET A 40 4.98 -4.05 -0.69
N VAL A 41 4.55 -5.21 -0.19
CA VAL A 41 4.47 -6.46 -0.94
C VAL A 41 3.00 -6.76 -1.25
N ILE A 42 2.69 -7.00 -2.53
CA ILE A 42 1.32 -7.26 -3.02
C ILE A 42 1.33 -8.57 -3.82
N PRO A 43 1.06 -9.73 -3.17
CA PRO A 43 1.17 -11.05 -3.79
C PRO A 43 0.26 -11.24 -5.00
N GLU A 44 -0.98 -10.75 -4.96
CA GLU A 44 -1.95 -10.89 -6.04
C GLU A 44 -1.53 -10.16 -7.33
N LEU A 45 -0.63 -9.18 -7.22
CA LEU A 45 -0.06 -8.46 -8.36
C LEU A 45 1.37 -8.91 -8.67
N ASN A 46 1.89 -9.94 -7.97
CA ASN A 46 3.27 -10.40 -8.06
C ASN A 46 4.30 -9.24 -8.04
N THR A 47 4.10 -8.28 -7.13
CA THR A 47 4.83 -7.01 -7.15
C THR A 47 5.27 -6.57 -5.76
N VAL A 48 6.44 -5.94 -5.70
CA VAL A 48 6.94 -5.17 -4.56
C VAL A 48 7.08 -3.72 -4.96
N VAL A 49 6.56 -2.80 -4.14
CA VAL A 49 6.67 -1.35 -4.33
C VAL A 49 7.51 -0.77 -3.19
N ALA A 50 8.60 -0.10 -3.56
CA ALA A 50 9.45 0.61 -2.61
C ALA A 50 9.25 2.12 -2.76
N PHE A 51 8.95 2.79 -1.64
CA PHE A 51 8.92 4.24 -1.54
C PHE A 51 10.06 4.70 -0.64
N THR A 52 10.90 5.60 -1.15
CA THR A 52 11.90 6.33 -0.38
C THR A 52 11.40 7.75 -0.13
N GLY A 53 11.66 8.32 1.04
CA GLY A 53 11.14 9.63 1.41
C GLY A 53 11.78 10.23 2.67
N GLY A 54 11.63 11.54 2.81
CA GLY A 54 12.14 12.34 3.95
C GLY A 54 11.10 13.30 4.50
N ASN A 55 9.81 12.98 4.34
CA ASN A 55 8.68 13.83 4.69
C ASN A 55 8.34 13.68 6.18
N TYR A 56 9.22 14.18 7.04
CA TYR A 56 9.08 14.04 8.50
C TYR A 56 7.99 14.95 9.06
N LEU A 57 7.91 16.19 8.55
CA LEU A 57 6.98 17.24 8.99
C LEU A 57 5.93 17.60 7.94
N SER A 58 5.90 16.88 6.82
CA SER A 58 5.05 17.16 5.68
C SER A 58 4.23 15.94 5.27
N TYR A 59 3.26 16.17 4.40
CA TYR A 59 2.34 15.17 3.89
C TYR A 59 3.08 13.98 3.21
N ARG A 60 2.52 12.77 3.36
CA ARG A 60 3.12 11.51 2.90
C ARG A 60 2.18 10.82 1.88
N PRO A 61 2.44 10.96 0.57
CA PRO A 61 1.59 10.40 -0.49
C PRO A 61 1.68 8.89 -0.81
N PRO A 62 2.58 8.03 -0.26
CA PRO A 62 2.77 6.67 -0.78
C PRO A 62 1.51 5.83 -0.98
N PHE A 63 0.58 5.84 0.00
CA PHE A 63 -0.68 5.09 -0.11
C PHE A 63 -1.62 5.67 -1.18
N GLU A 64 -1.66 6.99 -1.36
CA GLU A 64 -2.47 7.62 -2.41
C GLU A 64 -1.91 7.32 -3.80
N ILE A 65 -0.59 7.40 -3.97
CA ILE A 65 0.08 7.02 -5.22
C ILE A 65 -0.18 5.55 -5.54
N LEU A 66 -0.06 4.67 -4.54
CA LEU A 66 -0.31 3.24 -4.69
C LEU A 66 -1.74 2.97 -5.17
N LYS A 67 -2.75 3.55 -4.49
CA LYS A 67 -4.17 3.35 -4.83
C LYS A 67 -4.55 3.96 -6.18
N LYS A 68 -4.04 5.15 -6.49
CA LYS A 68 -4.48 5.93 -7.66
C LYS A 68 -3.80 5.52 -8.96
N TYR A 69 -2.52 5.12 -8.90
CA TYR A 69 -1.72 4.89 -10.11
C TYR A 69 -1.15 3.48 -10.20
N ILE A 70 -0.60 2.93 -9.11
CA ILE A 70 0.14 1.66 -9.19
C ILE A 70 -0.83 0.48 -9.26
N ILE A 71 -1.69 0.27 -8.26
CA ILE A 71 -2.63 -0.87 -8.24
C ILE A 71 -3.50 -0.92 -9.51
N PRO A 72 -4.09 0.21 -9.98
CA PRO A 72 -4.88 0.20 -11.21
C PRO A 72 -4.08 -0.22 -12.46
N ALA A 73 -2.80 0.12 -12.57
CA ALA A 73 -1.99 -0.24 -13.73
C ALA A 73 -1.82 -1.77 -13.92
N PHE A 74 -1.89 -2.55 -12.84
CA PHE A 74 -1.86 -4.02 -12.91
C PHE A 74 -3.23 -4.66 -13.15
N ILE A 75 -4.31 -3.97 -12.77
CA ILE A 75 -5.67 -4.52 -12.84
C ILE A 75 -6.37 -4.20 -14.18
N ILE A 76 -5.96 -3.12 -14.87
CA ILE A 76 -6.58 -2.71 -16.15
C ILE A 76 -6.14 -3.61 -17.33
N HIS A 77 -5.03 -4.35 -17.20
CA HIS A 77 -4.48 -5.17 -18.26
C HIS A 77 -4.72 -6.69 -18.11
N ASN A 78 -5.57 -7.10 -17.15
CA ASN A 78 -5.97 -8.49 -16.91
C ASN A 78 -7.48 -8.69 -16.95
#